data_AF-Q9RGD8-F1
#
_entry.id   AF-Q9RGD8-F1
#
_cell.length_a   1.000
_cell.length_b   1.000
_cell.length_c   1.000
_cell.angle_alpha   90.00
_cell.angle_beta   90.00
_cell.angle_gamma   90.00
#
_symmetry.space_group_name_H-M   'P 1'
#
loop_
_entity.id
_entity.type
_entity.pdbx_description
1 polymer ?
#
loop_
_entity_poly.entity_id
_entity_poly.type
_entity_poly.pdbx_seq_one_letter_code
_entity_poly.pdbx_strand_id
1 'polypeptide(L)'
;MKPLQMLPIAALVGSIFGNPVLAADEAATETTPVKAEIKAVRVKGQRNAPAAVERVNLNRIKQEMIRDNKDLVRYSTDVGLSDSGRHQKGFAVRGVEGNRVGVSIDGVNLPDSEENSLYARYGNFNSSRLSIDPELVRNIEIVKGADSFNTGSGALGGGVNYQTLQGRDLLLDDRQFGVMMKNGYSTRNREWTNTLGFGVSNDRVDAAL
;
A
#
# COMPACT_ATOMS: atom_id res chain seq x y z
N MET A 1 85.92 -25.42 9.93
CA MET A 1 84.58 -24.80 10.09
C MET A 1 84.49 -24.36 11.55
N LYS A 2 84.39 -23.04 11.81
CA LYS A 2 84.30 -22.48 13.18
C LYS A 2 82.96 -22.86 13.83
N PRO A 3 82.92 -23.11 15.15
CA PRO A 3 81.73 -22.83 15.93
C PRO A 3 81.97 -21.61 16.84
N LEU A 4 81.00 -20.71 16.82
CA LEU A 4 80.90 -19.50 17.62
C LEU A 4 80.95 -19.81 19.12
N GLN A 5 81.74 -19.03 19.87
CA GLN A 5 81.56 -18.86 21.31
C GLN A 5 80.38 -17.88 21.53
N MET A 6 79.27 -18.36 22.08
CA MET A 6 78.19 -17.52 22.61
C MET A 6 78.30 -17.46 24.14
N LEU A 7 78.42 -16.23 24.64
CA LEU A 7 78.49 -15.82 26.04
C LEU A 7 77.19 -16.15 26.83
N PRO A 8 77.25 -16.25 28.17
CA PRO A 8 76.22 -16.83 29.05
C PRO A 8 74.91 -16.03 29.19
N ILE A 9 74.68 -14.98 28.39
CA ILE A 9 73.51 -14.10 28.48
C ILE A 9 72.28 -14.71 27.77
N ALA A 10 72.48 -15.50 26.71
CA ALA A 10 71.38 -16.10 25.94
C ALA A 10 70.62 -17.19 26.73
N ALA A 11 71.28 -17.86 27.67
CA ALA A 11 70.66 -18.89 28.51
C ALA A 11 69.74 -18.30 29.60
N LEU A 12 69.95 -17.03 29.99
CA LEU A 12 69.18 -16.37 31.06
C LEU A 12 67.87 -15.76 30.53
N VAL A 13 67.79 -15.41 29.24
CA VAL A 13 66.55 -14.92 28.61
C VAL A 13 65.57 -16.07 28.34
N GLY A 14 66.06 -17.29 28.11
CA GLY A 14 65.22 -18.48 27.88
C GLY A 14 64.48 -18.99 29.12
N SER A 15 65.00 -18.75 30.33
CA SER A 15 64.36 -19.24 31.57
C SER A 15 63.17 -18.37 32.04
N ILE A 16 63.06 -17.12 31.56
CA ILE A 16 61.98 -16.21 31.92
C ILE A 16 60.68 -16.54 31.17
N PHE A 17 60.75 -17.18 30.01
CA PHE A 17 59.57 -17.48 29.17
C PHE A 17 58.98 -18.90 29.36
N GLY A 18 59.50 -19.70 30.30
CA GLY A 18 59.15 -21.12 30.43
C GLY A 18 58.24 -21.53 31.61
N ASN A 19 57.75 -20.60 32.43
CA ASN A 19 56.90 -20.98 33.55
C ASN A 19 55.47 -21.31 33.07
N PRO A 20 54.89 -22.47 33.44
CA PRO A 20 53.46 -22.68 33.31
C PRO A 20 52.76 -21.67 34.23
N VAL A 21 51.90 -20.83 33.66
CA VAL A 21 50.96 -20.03 34.43
C VAL A 21 50.03 -21.00 35.14
N LEU A 22 50.26 -21.22 36.45
CA LEU A 22 49.18 -21.61 37.34
C LEU A 22 48.27 -20.39 37.45
N ALA A 23 47.11 -20.45 36.79
CA ALA A 23 46.01 -19.55 37.08
C ALA A 23 45.64 -19.75 38.55
N ALA A 24 45.82 -18.70 39.34
CA ALA A 24 45.27 -18.63 40.68
C ALA A 24 43.74 -18.75 40.55
N ASP A 25 43.20 -19.66 41.35
CA ASP A 25 41.79 -19.76 41.66
C ASP A 25 41.39 -18.47 42.40
N GLU A 26 41.02 -17.44 41.64
CA GLU A 26 40.43 -16.22 42.15
C GLU A 26 39.09 -16.03 41.44
N ALA A 27 38.04 -16.50 42.13
CA ALA A 27 36.64 -16.18 41.93
C ALA A 27 36.26 -15.74 40.51
N ALA A 28 35.97 -16.73 39.66
CA ALA A 28 35.07 -16.52 38.55
C ALA A 28 33.77 -15.93 39.12
N THR A 29 33.62 -14.60 39.03
CA THR A 29 32.34 -13.96 39.17
C THR A 29 31.53 -14.52 38.02
N GLU A 30 30.69 -15.51 38.31
CA GLU A 30 29.62 -15.94 37.44
C GLU A 30 28.86 -14.67 37.06
N THR A 31 29.12 -14.16 35.86
CA THR A 31 28.16 -13.30 35.19
C THR A 31 27.06 -14.25 34.74
N THR A 32 26.23 -14.64 35.71
CA THR A 32 24.91 -15.19 35.45
C THR A 32 24.28 -14.22 34.46
N PRO A 33 23.93 -14.61 33.23
CA PRO A 33 23.10 -13.75 32.42
C PRO A 33 21.82 -13.63 33.22
N VAL A 34 21.62 -12.46 33.85
CA VAL A 34 20.34 -12.13 34.47
C VAL A 34 19.36 -12.18 33.32
N LYS A 35 18.70 -13.34 33.20
CA LYS A 35 17.56 -13.56 32.34
C LYS A 35 16.47 -12.71 32.94
N ALA A 36 16.54 -11.41 32.69
CA ALA A 36 15.49 -10.48 33.02
C ALA A 36 14.25 -11.01 32.29
N GLU A 37 13.35 -11.66 33.03
CA GLU A 37 12.01 -11.93 32.56
C GLU A 37 11.36 -10.57 32.34
N ILE A 38 11.49 -10.07 31.12
CA ILE A 38 10.87 -8.81 30.72
C ILE A 38 9.37 -9.05 30.81
N LYS A 39 8.73 -8.50 31.84
CA LYS A 39 7.27 -8.55 31.97
C LYS A 39 6.67 -7.99 30.69
N ALA A 40 5.93 -8.81 29.97
CA ALA A 40 5.25 -8.39 28.75
C ALA A 40 4.25 -7.27 29.09
N VAL A 41 4.59 -6.03 28.70
CA VAL A 41 3.69 -4.89 28.85
C VAL A 41 2.60 -5.02 27.79
N ARG A 42 1.42 -5.50 28.20
CA ARG A 42 0.28 -5.63 27.31
C ARG A 42 -0.38 -4.25 27.12
N VAL A 43 0.07 -3.54 26.09
CA VAL A 43 -0.53 -2.26 25.69
C VAL A 43 -1.93 -2.51 25.13
N LYS A 44 -2.96 -2.00 25.82
CA LYS A 44 -4.34 -1.97 25.32
C LYS A 44 -4.56 -0.61 24.67
N GLY A 45 -4.57 -0.58 23.34
CA GLY A 45 -5.00 0.59 22.57
C GLY A 45 -6.48 0.47 22.20
N GLN A 46 -7.23 1.56 22.33
CA GLN A 46 -8.53 1.69 21.67
C GLN A 46 -8.30 2.24 20.26
N ARG A 47 -8.91 1.59 19.25
CA ARG A 47 -8.97 2.14 17.91
C ARG A 47 -9.85 3.38 17.97
N ASN A 48 -9.30 4.56 17.69
CA ASN A 48 -10.13 5.76 17.52
C ASN A 48 -11.16 5.52 16.42
N ALA A 49 -12.30 6.19 16.54
CA ALA A 49 -13.47 6.02 15.68
C ALA A 49 -13.06 5.87 14.21
N PRO A 50 -13.62 4.89 13.48
CA PRO A 50 -13.28 4.69 12.08
C PRO A 50 -13.50 6.02 11.34
N ALA A 51 -12.53 6.40 10.50
CA ALA A 51 -12.72 7.49 9.55
C ALA A 51 -14.04 7.29 8.81
N ALA A 52 -14.73 8.38 8.44
CA ALA A 52 -16.02 8.26 7.77
C ALA A 52 -15.80 7.57 6.41
N VAL A 53 -16.22 6.31 6.28
CA VAL A 53 -16.08 5.53 5.05
C VAL A 53 -17.40 5.56 4.30
N GLU A 54 -17.37 6.12 3.09
CA GLU A 54 -18.45 5.96 2.13
C GLU A 54 -18.15 4.77 1.23
N ARG A 55 -19.08 3.83 1.15
CA ARG A 55 -18.93 2.61 0.34
C ARG A 55 -19.90 2.66 -0.83
N VAL A 56 -19.37 2.52 -2.04
CA VAL A 56 -20.11 2.53 -3.30
C VAL A 56 -20.04 1.12 -3.89
N ASN A 57 -21.07 0.32 -3.58
CA ASN A 57 -21.18 -1.07 -4.02
C ASN A 57 -21.65 -1.16 -5.48
N LEU A 58 -21.45 -2.33 -6.09
CA LEU A 58 -21.87 -2.65 -7.47
C LEU A 58 -23.33 -2.27 -7.78
N ASN A 59 -24.26 -2.48 -6.85
CA ASN A 59 -25.66 -2.10 -7.03
C ASN A 59 -25.84 -0.58 -7.18
N ARG A 60 -25.12 0.21 -6.36
CA ARG A 60 -25.13 1.67 -6.41
C ARG A 60 -24.50 2.16 -7.72
N ILE A 61 -23.36 1.59 -8.12
CA ILE A 61 -22.70 1.87 -9.42
C ILE A 61 -23.68 1.68 -10.58
N LYS A 62 -24.44 0.58 -10.56
CA LYS A 62 -25.43 0.27 -11.60
C LYS A 62 -26.64 1.21 -11.56
N GLN A 63 -27.22 1.44 -10.39
CA GLN A 63 -28.43 2.27 -10.22
C GLN A 63 -28.18 3.75 -10.52
N GLU A 64 -27.07 4.30 -10.05
CA GLU A 64 -26.68 5.69 -10.29
C GLU A 64 -26.00 5.87 -11.65
N MET A 65 -25.81 4.79 -12.42
CA MET A 65 -25.12 4.77 -13.71
C MET A 65 -23.76 5.47 -13.65
N ILE A 66 -22.96 5.12 -12.63
CA ILE A 66 -21.61 5.67 -12.44
C ILE A 66 -20.71 5.13 -13.56
N ARG A 67 -20.20 6.03 -14.40
CA ARG A 67 -19.35 5.69 -15.56
C ARG A 67 -17.93 6.24 -15.44
N ASP A 68 -17.77 7.35 -14.73
CA ASP A 68 -16.50 8.02 -14.54
C ASP A 68 -16.35 8.50 -13.09
N ASN A 69 -15.17 9.03 -12.77
CA ASN A 69 -14.91 9.57 -11.43
C ASN A 69 -15.78 10.81 -11.12
N LYS A 70 -16.27 11.53 -12.13
CA LYS A 70 -17.13 12.72 -11.96
C LYS A 70 -18.51 12.30 -11.46
N ASP A 71 -19.01 11.21 -11.98
CA ASP A 71 -20.28 10.61 -11.59
C ASP A 71 -20.15 9.92 -10.23
N LEU A 72 -18.99 9.31 -9.94
CA LEU A 72 -18.71 8.68 -8.65
C LEU A 72 -18.87 9.63 -7.46
N VAL A 73 -18.33 10.85 -7.57
CA VAL A 73 -18.33 11.81 -6.46
C VAL A 73 -19.56 12.73 -6.46
N ARG A 74 -20.45 12.62 -7.45
CA ARG A 74 -21.58 13.55 -7.66
C ARG A 74 -22.50 13.70 -6.45
N TYR A 75 -22.79 12.59 -5.77
CA TYR A 75 -23.68 12.55 -4.60
C TYR A 75 -22.92 12.40 -3.28
N SER A 76 -21.59 12.40 -3.32
CA SER A 76 -20.77 12.33 -2.11
C SER A 76 -20.54 13.72 -1.55
N THR A 77 -20.88 13.92 -0.28
CA THR A 77 -20.53 15.15 0.42
C THR A 77 -19.06 15.12 0.83
N ASP A 78 -18.40 16.27 0.81
CA ASP A 78 -16.98 16.47 1.18
C ASP A 78 -15.94 15.83 0.25
N VAL A 79 -16.37 15.19 -0.83
CA VAL A 79 -15.50 14.55 -1.83
C VAL A 79 -15.74 15.20 -3.18
N GLY A 80 -14.65 15.57 -3.84
CA GLY A 80 -14.64 16.13 -5.18
C GLY A 80 -13.51 15.54 -6.01
N LEU A 81 -13.29 16.12 -7.18
CA LEU A 81 -12.17 15.78 -8.05
C LEU A 81 -11.16 16.91 -8.06
N SER A 82 -9.89 16.53 -8.12
CA SER A 82 -8.82 17.46 -8.46
C SER A 82 -8.66 17.43 -9.98
N ASP A 83 -9.02 18.52 -10.65
CA ASP A 83 -8.99 18.64 -12.11
C ASP A 83 -8.20 19.91 -12.48
N SER A 84 -7.28 19.79 -13.43
CA SER A 84 -6.56 20.94 -14.01
C SER A 84 -7.08 21.30 -15.42
N GLY A 85 -8.35 21.03 -15.67
CA GLY A 85 -9.08 21.34 -16.90
C GLY A 85 -8.96 20.27 -17.97
N ARG A 86 -7.72 19.85 -18.30
CA ARG A 86 -7.45 18.77 -19.27
C ARG A 86 -7.07 17.44 -18.63
N HIS A 87 -6.60 17.45 -17.39
CA HIS A 87 -6.02 16.30 -16.71
C HIS A 87 -6.68 16.12 -15.36
N GLN A 88 -7.17 14.91 -15.07
CA GLN A 88 -7.71 14.57 -13.76
C GLN A 88 -6.56 14.14 -12.85
N LYS A 89 -6.29 14.91 -11.80
CA LYS A 89 -5.19 14.71 -10.85
C LYS A 89 -5.58 13.84 -9.65
N GLY A 90 -6.76 13.21 -9.70
CA GLY A 90 -7.29 12.36 -8.65
C GLY A 90 -8.47 13.01 -7.92
N PHE A 91 -8.49 12.85 -6.60
CA PHE A 91 -9.61 13.24 -5.74
C PHE A 91 -9.25 14.41 -4.83
N ALA A 92 -10.28 15.11 -4.37
CA ALA A 92 -10.20 16.12 -3.33
C ALA A 92 -11.12 15.70 -2.18
N VAL A 93 -10.61 15.68 -0.96
CA VAL A 93 -11.39 15.29 0.23
C VAL A 93 -11.15 16.31 1.32
N ARG A 94 -12.23 16.92 1.84
CA ARG A 94 -12.18 17.90 2.94
C ARG A 94 -11.14 19.02 2.74
N GLY A 95 -11.04 19.56 1.53
CA GLY A 95 -10.19 20.70 1.21
C GLY A 95 -8.73 20.38 0.89
N VAL A 96 -8.30 19.12 0.94
CA VAL A 96 -7.00 18.69 0.40
C VAL A 96 -7.19 17.85 -0.86
N GLU A 97 -6.24 17.94 -1.78
CA GLU A 97 -6.35 17.36 -3.12
C GLU A 97 -5.01 16.82 -3.67
N GLY A 98 -5.07 16.14 -4.81
CA GLY A 98 -3.91 15.61 -5.52
C GLY A 98 -3.27 14.43 -4.79
N ASN A 99 -1.95 14.45 -4.61
CA ASN A 99 -1.19 13.38 -3.93
C ASN A 99 -1.44 13.33 -2.41
N ARG A 100 -2.31 14.20 -1.89
CA ARG A 100 -2.77 14.19 -0.49
C ARG A 100 -4.04 13.35 -0.28
N VAL A 101 -4.60 12.79 -1.36
CA VAL A 101 -5.62 11.76 -1.30
C VAL A 101 -5.06 10.49 -1.96
N GLY A 102 -4.95 9.42 -1.18
CA GLY A 102 -4.44 8.14 -1.65
C GLY A 102 -5.42 7.50 -2.62
N VAL A 103 -4.92 6.86 -3.68
CA VAL A 103 -5.77 6.05 -4.57
C VAL A 103 -5.13 4.68 -4.71
N SER A 104 -5.89 3.63 -4.45
CA SER A 104 -5.40 2.26 -4.55
C SER A 104 -6.39 1.35 -5.28
N ILE A 105 -5.87 0.30 -5.91
CA ILE A 105 -6.65 -0.77 -6.52
C ILE A 105 -6.22 -2.07 -5.85
N ASP A 106 -7.15 -2.76 -5.20
CA ASP A 106 -6.92 -4.01 -4.47
C ASP A 106 -5.75 -3.93 -3.46
N GLY A 107 -5.58 -2.75 -2.86
CA GLY A 107 -4.50 -2.46 -1.90
C GLY A 107 -3.16 -2.04 -2.53
N VAL A 108 -3.06 -1.99 -3.85
CA VAL A 108 -1.89 -1.47 -4.57
C VAL A 108 -2.08 0.01 -4.85
N ASN A 109 -1.19 0.85 -4.31
CA ASN A 109 -1.25 2.29 -4.52
C ASN A 109 -0.93 2.66 -5.97
N LEU A 110 -1.76 3.55 -6.54
CA LEU A 110 -1.54 4.10 -7.86
C LEU A 110 -0.45 5.17 -7.84
N PRO A 111 0.25 5.37 -8.98
CA PRO A 111 1.26 6.42 -9.09
C PRO A 111 0.70 7.80 -8.73
N ASP A 112 1.57 8.62 -8.15
CA ASP A 112 1.27 10.01 -7.85
C ASP A 112 1.21 10.85 -9.13
N SER A 113 0.40 11.91 -9.10
CA SER A 113 0.39 12.94 -10.14
C SER A 113 1.67 13.74 -10.01
N GLU A 114 2.42 13.85 -11.10
CA GLU A 114 3.60 14.71 -11.15
C GLU A 114 3.40 15.81 -12.18
N GLU A 115 3.72 17.05 -11.78
CA GLU A 115 3.75 18.19 -12.68
C GLU A 115 4.96 19.06 -12.37
N ASN A 116 5.84 19.22 -13.35
CA ASN A 116 6.98 20.11 -13.21
C ASN A 116 6.51 21.57 -13.27
N SER A 117 6.58 22.28 -12.14
CA SER A 117 6.15 23.69 -12.03
C SER A 117 6.82 24.63 -13.03
N LEU A 118 8.07 24.37 -13.45
CA LEU A 118 8.78 25.18 -14.44
C LEU A 118 8.21 24.98 -15.85
N TYR A 119 7.74 23.77 -16.15
CA TYR A 119 7.24 23.41 -17.47
C TYR A 119 5.72 23.31 -17.59
N ALA A 120 4.98 23.47 -16.48
CA ALA A 120 3.52 23.40 -16.43
C ALA A 120 2.86 24.31 -17.48
N ARG A 121 3.41 25.51 -17.67
CA ARG A 121 2.92 26.49 -18.67
C ARG A 121 3.06 26.02 -20.12
N TYR A 122 4.04 25.19 -20.43
CA TYR A 122 4.21 24.63 -21.77
C TYR A 122 3.25 23.48 -22.04
N GLY A 123 2.70 22.84 -20.99
CA GLY A 123 1.67 21.82 -21.11
C GLY A 123 2.14 20.53 -21.79
N ASN A 124 3.45 20.28 -21.86
CA ASN A 124 4.02 19.10 -22.51
C ASN A 124 3.97 17.82 -21.63
N PHE A 125 3.62 17.95 -20.34
CA PHE A 125 3.57 16.83 -19.42
C PHE A 125 2.11 16.48 -19.06
N ASN A 126 1.79 15.20 -19.09
CA ASN A 126 0.49 14.68 -18.65
C ASN A 126 0.53 14.47 -17.13
N SER A 127 -0.11 15.36 -16.39
CA SER A 127 -0.25 15.26 -14.93
C SER A 127 -1.46 14.45 -14.49
N SER A 128 -2.14 13.74 -15.40
CA SER A 128 -3.29 12.91 -15.04
C SER A 128 -2.84 11.74 -14.18
N ARG A 129 -3.64 11.42 -13.15
CA ARG A 129 -3.51 10.15 -12.43
C ARG A 129 -4.23 9.05 -13.18
N LEU A 130 -3.74 7.83 -13.03
CA LEU A 130 -4.45 6.65 -13.50
C LEU A 130 -5.77 6.53 -12.74
N SER A 131 -6.83 6.13 -13.45
CA SER A 131 -8.11 5.79 -12.85
C SER A 131 -8.63 4.50 -13.47
N ILE A 132 -9.45 3.79 -12.71
CA ILE A 132 -10.10 2.55 -13.14
C ILE A 132 -11.55 2.85 -13.53
N ASP A 133 -12.05 2.11 -14.51
CA ASP A 133 -13.47 2.15 -14.87
C ASP A 133 -14.31 1.62 -13.69
N PRO A 134 -15.30 2.39 -13.19
CA PRO A 134 -16.27 1.94 -12.20
C PRO A 134 -17.01 0.65 -12.59
N GLU A 135 -17.09 0.32 -13.87
CA GLU A 135 -17.72 -0.92 -14.34
C GLU A 135 -16.87 -2.18 -14.10
N LEU A 136 -15.56 -2.03 -13.92
CA LEU A 136 -14.61 -3.12 -13.64
C LEU A 136 -14.38 -3.37 -12.14
N VAL A 137 -15.12 -2.66 -11.29
CA VAL A 137 -14.98 -2.73 -9.84
C VAL A 137 -16.27 -3.16 -9.17
N ARG A 138 -16.16 -4.03 -8.17
CA ARG A 138 -17.31 -4.48 -7.38
C ARG A 138 -17.68 -3.49 -6.28
N ASN A 139 -16.70 -2.74 -5.79
CA ASN A 139 -16.85 -1.86 -4.67
C ASN A 139 -15.77 -0.77 -4.67
N ILE A 140 -16.17 0.45 -4.29
CA ILE A 140 -15.29 1.60 -4.15
C ILE A 140 -15.46 2.15 -2.74
N GLU A 141 -14.37 2.23 -1.99
CA GLU A 141 -14.36 2.72 -0.62
C GLU A 141 -13.67 4.08 -0.57
N ILE A 142 -14.41 5.10 -0.16
CA ILE A 142 -13.91 6.46 0.00
C ILE A 142 -13.80 6.73 1.49
N VAL A 143 -12.56 6.72 1.98
CA VAL A 143 -12.24 7.04 3.37
C VAL A 143 -12.04 8.55 3.48
N LYS A 144 -12.82 9.21 4.33
CA LYS A 144 -12.79 10.66 4.53
C LYS A 144 -12.03 11.00 5.82
N GLY A 145 -10.92 11.74 5.67
CA GLY A 145 -9.99 12.05 6.75
C GLY A 145 -8.76 11.15 6.75
N ALA A 146 -7.74 11.54 7.51
CA ALA A 146 -6.43 10.88 7.49
C ALA A 146 -6.53 9.37 7.81
N ASP A 147 -6.05 8.53 6.88
CA ASP A 147 -6.02 7.06 7.04
C ASP A 147 -4.73 6.46 6.47
N SER A 148 -3.60 7.11 6.76
CA SER A 148 -2.28 6.64 6.32
C SER A 148 -1.87 5.29 6.89
N PHE A 149 -2.54 4.82 7.95
CA PHE A 149 -2.29 3.50 8.53
C PHE A 149 -2.80 2.36 7.64
N ASN A 150 -4.01 2.48 7.06
CA ASN A 150 -4.55 1.42 6.19
C ASN A 150 -4.24 1.67 4.71
N THR A 151 -4.24 2.93 4.26
CA THR A 151 -4.10 3.29 2.83
C THR A 151 -2.64 3.62 2.45
N GLY A 152 -1.77 3.89 3.42
CA GLY A 152 -0.36 4.20 3.20
C GLY A 152 -0.09 5.67 2.89
N SER A 153 1.02 5.93 2.18
CA SER A 153 1.45 7.29 1.84
C SER A 153 0.40 8.01 0.98
N GLY A 154 0.32 9.33 1.13
CA GLY A 154 -0.62 10.16 0.38
C GLY A 154 -2.04 10.17 0.93
N ALA A 155 -2.35 9.46 2.01
CA ALA A 155 -3.70 9.46 2.61
C ALA A 155 -3.92 10.53 3.70
N LEU A 156 -3.50 11.78 3.45
CA LEU A 156 -3.64 12.90 4.39
C LEU A 156 -5.10 13.39 4.50
N GLY A 157 -5.77 13.54 3.36
CA GLY A 157 -7.21 13.83 3.26
C GLY A 157 -8.09 12.60 3.36
N GLY A 158 -7.49 11.43 3.23
CA GLY A 158 -8.14 10.14 3.12
C GLY A 158 -7.73 9.40 1.87
N GLY A 159 -8.56 8.46 1.43
CA GLY A 159 -8.20 7.56 0.34
C GLY A 159 -9.40 7.01 -0.41
N VAL A 160 -9.18 6.69 -1.69
CA VAL A 160 -10.14 6.00 -2.56
C VAL A 160 -9.56 4.64 -2.91
N ASN A 161 -10.20 3.59 -2.40
CA ASN A 161 -9.78 2.22 -2.60
C ASN A 161 -10.78 1.52 -3.52
N TYR A 162 -10.31 1.11 -4.68
CA TYR A 162 -11.06 0.32 -5.65
C TYR A 162 -10.85 -1.16 -5.39
N GLN A 163 -11.93 -1.93 -5.45
CA GLN A 163 -11.88 -3.39 -5.42
C GLN A 163 -12.37 -3.92 -6.75
N THR A 164 -11.51 -4.64 -7.46
CA THR A 164 -11.84 -5.18 -8.78
C THR A 164 -12.93 -6.25 -8.70
N LEU A 165 -13.65 -6.41 -9.82
CA LEU A 165 -14.59 -7.50 -10.00
C LEU A 165 -13.87 -8.86 -9.89
N GLN A 166 -14.48 -9.78 -9.16
CA GLN A 166 -14.02 -11.17 -9.07
C GLN A 166 -14.91 -12.07 -9.91
N GLY A 167 -14.43 -13.27 -10.25
CA GLY A 167 -15.20 -14.24 -11.03
C GLY A 167 -16.57 -14.43 -10.42
N ARG A 168 -16.62 -14.76 -9.13
CA ARG A 168 -17.87 -14.94 -8.35
C ARG A 168 -18.90 -13.81 -8.49
N ASP A 169 -18.48 -12.57 -8.71
CA ASP A 169 -19.38 -11.41 -8.79
C ASP A 169 -20.14 -11.36 -10.13
N LEU A 170 -19.71 -12.16 -11.12
CA LEU A 170 -20.31 -12.31 -12.44
C LEU A 170 -21.19 -13.56 -12.55
N LEU A 171 -21.15 -14.45 -11.56
CA LEU A 171 -21.86 -15.73 -11.58
C LEU A 171 -23.26 -15.58 -10.96
N LEU A 172 -24.21 -16.36 -11.47
CA LEU A 172 -25.48 -16.60 -10.80
C LEU A 172 -25.30 -17.71 -9.75
N ASP A 173 -26.23 -17.79 -8.80
CA ASP A 173 -26.24 -18.85 -7.79
C ASP A 173 -26.11 -20.25 -8.44
N ASP A 174 -25.28 -21.11 -7.84
CA ASP A 174 -24.99 -22.48 -8.27
C ASP A 174 -24.40 -22.64 -9.69
N ARG A 175 -23.89 -21.57 -10.29
CA ARG A 175 -23.18 -21.61 -11.58
C ARG A 175 -21.67 -21.54 -11.34
N GLN A 176 -20.90 -21.97 -12.34
CA GLN A 176 -19.43 -21.92 -12.36
C GLN A 176 -18.86 -20.97 -13.44
N PHE A 177 -19.74 -20.46 -14.30
CA PHE A 177 -19.40 -19.54 -15.38
C PHE A 177 -20.47 -18.46 -15.50
N GLY A 178 -20.04 -17.22 -15.76
CA GLY A 178 -20.87 -16.04 -15.92
C GLY A 178 -20.39 -15.13 -17.03
N VAL A 179 -21.32 -14.38 -17.62
CA VAL A 179 -21.02 -13.37 -18.64
C VAL A 179 -21.77 -12.09 -18.27
N MET A 180 -21.08 -10.96 -18.34
CA MET A 180 -21.65 -9.63 -18.22
C MET A 180 -21.60 -8.95 -19.57
N MET A 181 -22.71 -8.30 -19.93
CA MET A 181 -22.75 -7.37 -21.05
C MET A 181 -23.47 -6.10 -20.60
N LYS A 182 -22.86 -4.94 -20.83
CA LYS A 182 -23.43 -3.63 -20.54
C LYS A 182 -23.25 -2.72 -21.75
N ASN A 183 -24.32 -2.01 -22.10
CA ASN A 183 -24.33 -1.02 -23.15
C ASN A 183 -24.96 0.26 -22.58
N GLY A 184 -24.28 1.38 -22.75
CA GLY A 184 -24.74 2.67 -22.23
C GLY A 184 -24.45 3.78 -23.21
N TYR A 185 -25.43 4.66 -23.43
CA TYR A 185 -25.25 5.89 -24.19
C TYR A 185 -25.27 7.10 -23.25
N SER A 186 -24.39 8.06 -23.48
CA SER A 186 -24.27 9.31 -22.73
C SER A 186 -24.57 10.48 -23.65
N THR A 187 -25.65 11.22 -23.38
CA THR A 187 -25.99 12.41 -24.16
C THR A 187 -25.07 13.60 -23.84
N ARG A 188 -24.54 13.69 -22.61
CA ARG A 188 -23.66 14.76 -22.12
C ARG A 188 -22.42 14.95 -23.01
N ASN A 189 -21.82 13.85 -23.44
CA ASN A 189 -20.60 13.82 -24.26
C ASN A 189 -20.77 13.00 -25.55
N ARG A 190 -22.00 12.59 -25.89
CA ARG A 190 -22.34 11.77 -27.07
C ARG A 190 -21.51 10.49 -27.19
N GLU A 191 -21.29 9.83 -26.05
CA GLU A 191 -20.42 8.66 -25.95
C GLU A 191 -21.23 7.37 -25.84
N TRP A 192 -20.73 6.31 -26.47
CA TRP A 192 -21.26 4.95 -26.33
C TRP A 192 -20.26 4.10 -25.56
N THR A 193 -20.67 3.56 -24.43
CA THR A 193 -19.88 2.66 -23.59
C THR A 193 -20.39 1.23 -23.78
N ASN A 194 -19.48 0.31 -24.04
CA ASN A 194 -19.74 -1.11 -24.22
C ASN A 194 -18.78 -1.90 -23.35
N THR A 195 -19.33 -2.71 -22.46
CA THR A 195 -18.54 -3.53 -21.54
C THR A 195 -18.99 -4.96 -21.68
N LEU A 196 -18.01 -5.84 -21.86
CA LEU A 196 -18.18 -7.28 -21.91
C LEU A 196 -17.24 -7.86 -20.87
N GLY A 197 -17.76 -8.77 -20.05
CA GLY A 197 -16.99 -9.45 -19.02
C GLY A 197 -17.33 -10.93 -18.96
N PHE A 198 -16.36 -11.74 -18.56
CA PHE A 198 -16.47 -13.19 -18.42
C PHE A 198 -15.91 -13.60 -17.06
N GLY A 199 -16.66 -14.40 -16.32
CA GLY A 199 -16.27 -14.88 -15.00
C GLY A 199 -16.25 -16.40 -14.95
N VAL A 200 -15.21 -16.97 -14.36
CA VAL A 200 -15.13 -18.38 -14.00
C VAL A 200 -14.80 -18.45 -12.51
N SER A 201 -15.60 -19.18 -11.74
CA SER A 201 -15.36 -19.37 -10.32
C SER A 201 -15.71 -20.80 -9.91
N ASN A 202 -14.69 -21.54 -9.49
CA ASN A 202 -14.75 -22.90 -8.95
C ASN A 202 -13.96 -22.94 -7.63
N ASP A 203 -14.03 -24.03 -6.86
CA ASP A 203 -13.32 -24.20 -5.57
C ASP A 203 -11.79 -23.97 -5.62
N ARG A 204 -11.18 -23.93 -6.81
CA ARG A 204 -9.73 -23.77 -7.01
C ARG A 204 -9.33 -22.52 -7.81
N VAL A 205 -10.25 -21.94 -8.58
CA VAL A 205 -9.94 -20.88 -9.55
C VAL A 205 -11.04 -19.85 -9.48
N ASP A 206 -10.69 -18.59 -9.26
CA ASP A 206 -11.60 -17.45 -9.29
C ASP A 206 -10.98 -16.38 -10.20
N ALA A 207 -11.61 -16.13 -11.35
CA ALA A 207 -11.11 -15.19 -12.34
C ALA A 207 -12.26 -14.45 -13.01
N ALA A 208 -12.08 -13.15 -13.20
CA ALA A 208 -12.93 -12.29 -14.01
C ALA A 208 -12.05 -11.56 -15.04
N LEU A 209 -12.58 -11.41 -16.26
CA LEU A 209 -11.94 -10.69 -17.36
C LEU A 209 -12.96 -9.78 -18.05
#